data_AF-A0A660VNS7-F1
#
_entry.id   AF-A0A660VNS7-F1
#
_cell.length_a   1.000
_cell.length_b   1.000
_cell.length_c   1.000
_cell.angle_alpha   90.00
_cell.angle_beta   90.00
_cell.angle_gamma   90.00
#
_symmetry.space_group_name_H-M   'P 1'
#
loop_
_entity.id
_entity.type
_entity.pdbx_description
1 polymer ?
#
loop_
_entity_poly.entity_id
_entity_poly.type
_entity_poly.pdbx_seq_one_letter_code
_entity_poly.pdbx_strand_id
1 'polypeptide(L)'
;VGALLSALRAERLLDQTLVLVAGDHGESLGRHGEQTHSIFCYESTLRVPLFVRDPGGQRDVDRGVDRVGGLVGRRSDALVSLVDVFPTFVEALQLGDVGDVDGQSLFRRAVDPGRGAYFESYAGHLAYGWRPIAGWIDAHGKYIHGSPPQYLDPRQDPDETHDLLPGAGLHAARARAAISALARRRRLSPGAHESVDAATREQVRALGYAGVSDPSAKLPEPLAEQGLPDPRGRLHELQAYYRATALGARGDYAEALPLLQAMIADNPHNVLAITLLGAFQYKLGQYREAIATLESIPAGKRDQANVREFLGHSYERLGEYDQALEQYRLALELKPGDAHHLQDVARVTQLQAAGRGSER
;
A
#
# COMPACT_ATOMS: atom_id res chain seq x y z
N VAL A 1 -0.88 -0.12 23.87
CA VAL A 1 0.22 0.72 24.43
C VAL A 1 0.18 0.80 25.96
N GLY A 2 -0.89 1.33 26.58
CA GLY A 2 -0.93 1.53 28.04
C GLY A 2 -0.65 0.27 28.88
N ALA A 3 -1.23 -0.87 28.52
CA ALA A 3 -0.99 -2.15 29.21
C ALA A 3 0.49 -2.59 29.18
N LEU A 4 1.15 -2.46 28.03
CA LEU A 4 2.59 -2.76 27.87
C LEU A 4 3.44 -1.86 28.78
N LEU A 5 3.18 -0.55 28.78
CA LEU A 5 3.92 0.39 29.63
C LEU A 5 3.68 0.14 31.12
N SER A 6 2.46 -0.24 31.51
CA SER A 6 2.14 -0.61 32.89
C SER A 6 2.86 -1.89 33.31
N ALA A 7 2.93 -2.91 32.44
CA ALA A 7 3.68 -4.14 32.70
C ALA A 7 5.18 -3.85 32.87
N LEU A 8 5.79 -3.09 31.95
CA LEU A 8 7.20 -2.68 32.07
C LEU A 8 7.48 -1.91 33.37
N ARG A 9 6.53 -1.08 33.83
CA ARG A 9 6.66 -0.37 35.10
C ARG A 9 6.57 -1.31 36.30
N ALA A 10 5.62 -2.24 36.30
CA ALA A 10 5.45 -3.22 37.38
C ALA A 10 6.71 -4.08 37.57
N GLU A 11 7.34 -4.48 36.46
CA GLU A 11 8.60 -5.24 36.43
C GLU A 11 9.85 -4.37 36.65
N ARG A 12 9.70 -3.05 36.86
CA ARG A 12 10.81 -2.09 37.01
C ARG A 12 11.78 -2.06 35.81
N LEU A 13 11.31 -2.45 34.63
CA LEU A 13 12.07 -2.48 33.38
C LEU A 13 11.94 -1.20 32.57
N LEU A 14 10.88 -0.41 32.80
CA LEU A 14 10.59 0.77 31.99
C LEU A 14 11.76 1.78 31.96
N ASP A 15 12.47 1.96 33.07
CA ASP A 15 13.60 2.89 33.18
C ASP A 15 14.88 2.38 32.52
N GLN A 16 14.87 1.18 31.97
CA GLN A 16 15.96 0.59 31.17
C GLN A 16 15.52 0.28 29.74
N THR A 17 14.27 0.58 29.39
CA THR A 17 13.69 0.22 28.10
C THR A 17 13.53 1.45 27.22
N LEU A 18 14.14 1.43 26.04
CA LEU A 18 13.82 2.34 24.94
C LEU A 18 12.43 1.98 24.41
N VAL A 19 11.54 2.96 24.36
CA VAL A 19 10.22 2.79 23.74
C VAL A 19 10.10 3.76 22.57
N LEU A 20 9.78 3.23 21.39
CA LEU A 20 9.44 4.01 20.21
C LEU A 20 8.03 3.63 19.77
N VAL A 21 7.17 4.63 19.53
CA VAL A 21 5.82 4.45 18.99
C VAL A 21 5.74 5.22 17.69
N ALA A 22 5.40 4.54 16.61
CA ALA A 22 5.23 5.12 15.29
C ALA A 22 3.92 4.64 14.65
N GLY A 23 3.30 5.49 13.83
CA GLY A 23 2.36 5.03 12.81
C GLY A 23 3.12 4.57 11.57
N ASP A 24 2.68 3.50 10.93
CA ASP A 24 3.19 3.06 9.62
C ASP A 24 2.71 3.97 8.49
N HIS A 25 1.45 4.43 8.59
CA HIS A 25 0.88 5.52 7.80
C HIS A 25 -0.23 6.23 8.59
N GLY A 26 -0.75 7.32 8.02
CA GLY A 26 -1.90 8.06 8.54
C GLY A 26 -3.22 7.59 7.92
N GLU A 27 -4.27 8.39 8.07
CA GLU A 27 -5.61 8.11 7.55
C GLU A 27 -6.21 9.39 6.99
N SER A 28 -6.75 9.35 5.77
CA SER A 28 -7.25 10.56 5.10
C SER A 28 -8.56 11.09 5.70
N LEU A 29 -9.42 10.20 6.21
CA LEU A 29 -10.68 10.56 6.87
C LEU A 29 -11.58 11.48 6.01
N GLY A 30 -11.61 11.23 4.70
CA GLY A 30 -12.37 12.02 3.72
C GLY A 30 -11.65 13.24 3.16
N ARG A 31 -10.44 13.58 3.67
CA ARG A 31 -9.64 14.68 3.13
C ARG A 31 -9.24 14.38 1.68
N HIS A 32 -9.28 15.43 0.85
CA HIS A 32 -9.10 15.32 -0.61
C HIS A 32 -10.00 14.26 -1.28
N GLY A 33 -11.11 13.89 -0.64
CA GLY A 33 -12.08 12.92 -1.14
C GLY A 33 -11.69 11.44 -0.98
N GLU A 34 -10.55 11.16 -0.34
CA GLU A 34 -10.15 9.79 0.02
C GLU A 34 -10.70 9.44 1.41
N GLN A 35 -11.47 8.36 1.52
CA GLN A 35 -12.10 7.97 2.79
C GLN A 35 -11.10 7.30 3.75
N THR A 36 -10.14 6.58 3.19
CA THR A 36 -9.14 5.83 3.96
C THR A 36 -7.73 6.33 3.61
N HIS A 37 -6.85 5.46 3.11
CA HIS A 37 -5.47 5.75 2.78
C HIS A 37 -5.06 4.90 1.56
N SER A 38 -3.80 5.01 1.18
CA SER A 38 -3.14 4.34 0.05
C SER A 38 -3.23 5.05 -1.29
N ILE A 39 -4.23 5.86 -1.61
CA ILE A 39 -4.32 6.52 -2.92
C ILE A 39 -3.45 7.77 -2.96
N PHE A 40 -3.66 8.72 -2.04
CA PHE A 40 -2.94 10.00 -2.06
C PHE A 40 -1.83 10.08 -1.02
N CYS A 41 -0.88 10.99 -1.27
CA CYS A 41 0.28 11.24 -0.40
C CYS A 41 0.22 12.64 0.24
N TYR A 42 -0.94 12.97 0.82
CA TYR A 42 -1.13 14.17 1.62
C TYR A 42 -0.71 13.95 3.08
N GLU A 43 -0.60 15.01 3.88
CA GLU A 43 -0.17 15.00 5.29
C GLU A 43 -1.05 14.09 6.14
N SER A 44 -2.34 14.00 5.81
CA SER A 44 -3.26 13.08 6.48
C SER A 44 -2.78 11.63 6.43
N THR A 45 -2.07 11.24 5.37
CA THR A 45 -1.48 9.90 5.18
C THR A 45 0.00 9.85 5.54
N LEU A 46 0.77 10.92 5.29
CA LEU A 46 2.23 10.91 5.46
C LEU A 46 2.70 11.31 6.87
N ARG A 47 1.98 12.20 7.55
CA ARG A 47 2.41 12.77 8.84
C ARG A 47 1.91 11.91 10.00
N VAL A 48 2.70 10.89 10.31
CA VAL A 48 2.41 9.93 11.38
C VAL A 48 2.92 10.39 12.75
N PRO A 49 2.29 9.93 13.85
CA PRO A 49 2.88 10.08 15.17
C PRO A 49 4.22 9.33 15.25
N LEU A 50 5.23 9.96 15.85
CA LEU A 50 6.51 9.34 16.17
C LEU A 50 6.97 9.84 17.55
N PHE A 51 6.92 8.95 18.54
CA PHE A 51 7.32 9.24 19.91
C PHE A 51 8.50 8.37 20.31
N VAL A 52 9.49 8.98 20.96
CA VAL A 52 10.66 8.28 21.49
C VAL A 52 10.75 8.56 22.99
N ARG A 53 10.78 7.50 23.79
CA ARG A 53 11.13 7.53 25.20
C ARG A 53 12.48 6.84 25.37
N ASP A 54 13.54 7.62 25.34
CA ASP A 54 14.87 7.16 25.74
C ASP A 54 14.93 7.07 27.28
N PRO A 55 15.27 5.91 27.88
CA PRO A 55 15.50 5.80 29.31
C PRO A 55 16.67 6.67 29.82
N GLY A 56 17.48 7.23 28.92
CA GLY A 56 18.66 8.02 29.28
C GLY A 56 19.85 7.15 29.71
N GLY A 57 20.91 7.77 30.25
CA GLY A 57 22.08 7.05 30.79
C GLY A 57 23.43 7.68 30.44
N GLN A 58 24.46 6.85 30.19
CA GLN A 58 25.80 7.32 29.76
C GLN A 58 25.73 8.21 28.51
N ARG A 59 24.75 7.95 27.64
CA ARG A 59 24.45 8.76 26.44
C ARG A 59 24.07 10.21 26.75
N ASP A 60 23.40 10.48 27.88
CA ASP A 60 23.09 11.87 28.27
C ASP A 60 24.34 12.62 28.72
N VAL A 61 25.29 11.89 29.34
CA VAL A 61 26.60 12.41 29.75
C VAL A 61 27.48 12.67 28.52
N ASP A 62 27.58 11.72 27.60
CA ASP A 62 28.37 11.85 26.35
C ASP A 62 27.80 12.92 25.42
N ARG A 63 26.48 13.15 25.48
CA ARG A 63 25.84 14.26 24.76
C ARG A 63 25.95 15.58 25.51
N GLY A 64 26.48 15.66 26.73
CA GLY A 64 26.55 16.92 27.48
C GLY A 64 25.15 17.52 27.71
N VAL A 65 24.19 16.68 28.09
CA VAL A 65 22.85 17.10 28.54
C VAL A 65 22.90 17.12 30.06
N ASP A 66 22.78 18.30 30.68
CA ASP A 66 22.72 18.41 32.14
C ASP A 66 21.59 17.53 32.69
N ARG A 67 21.93 16.69 33.67
CA ARG A 67 21.05 15.67 34.29
C ARG A 67 19.78 16.23 34.96
N VAL A 68 19.54 17.53 34.90
CA VAL A 68 18.33 18.18 35.41
C VAL A 68 17.37 18.41 34.24
N GLY A 69 16.66 17.34 33.86
CA GLY A 69 15.61 17.40 32.83
C GLY A 69 16.05 16.91 31.47
N GLY A 70 16.33 15.60 31.35
CA GLY A 70 16.41 14.90 30.06
C GLY A 70 15.23 15.28 29.14
N LEU A 71 15.31 14.96 27.86
CA LEU A 71 14.40 15.38 26.77
C LEU A 71 12.89 15.01 26.92
N VAL A 72 12.44 14.72 28.13
CA VAL A 72 11.04 14.53 28.53
C VAL A 72 10.20 15.72 28.09
N GLY A 73 9.23 15.47 27.22
CA GLY A 73 8.23 16.45 26.80
C GLY A 73 8.70 17.46 25.76
N ARG A 74 9.85 17.27 25.10
CA ARG A 74 10.25 18.12 23.97
C ARG A 74 9.56 17.67 22.68
N ARG A 75 9.14 18.65 21.88
CA ARG A 75 8.72 18.48 20.48
C ARG A 75 9.84 18.97 19.57
N SER A 76 10.12 18.20 18.53
CA SER A 76 11.01 18.59 17.43
C SER A 76 10.18 18.79 16.17
N ASP A 77 10.48 19.84 15.40
CA ASP A 77 9.90 20.05 14.06
C ASP A 77 10.90 19.65 12.96
N ALA A 78 11.96 18.91 13.31
CA ALA A 78 12.91 18.39 12.34
C ALA A 78 12.26 17.32 11.44
N LEU A 79 12.60 17.34 10.14
CA LEU A 79 12.12 16.34 9.20
C LEU A 79 12.71 14.97 9.51
N VAL A 80 11.85 14.02 9.84
CA VAL A 80 12.16 12.62 10.16
C VAL A 80 11.23 11.67 9.41
N SER A 81 11.63 10.42 9.26
CA SER A 81 10.81 9.40 8.60
C SER A 81 11.03 8.02 9.21
N LEU A 82 10.18 7.05 8.84
CA LEU A 82 10.24 5.70 9.41
C LEU A 82 11.57 4.97 9.13
N VAL A 83 12.31 5.38 8.10
CA VAL A 83 13.65 4.81 7.86
C VAL A 83 14.66 5.14 8.96
N ASP A 84 14.38 6.17 9.79
CA ASP A 84 15.21 6.55 10.94
C ASP A 84 15.08 5.59 12.12
N VAL A 85 14.02 4.78 12.16
CA VAL A 85 13.76 3.86 13.27
C VAL A 85 14.89 2.85 13.41
N PHE A 86 15.31 2.22 12.32
CA PHE A 86 16.38 1.22 12.32
C PHE A 86 17.71 1.75 12.88
N PRO A 87 18.34 2.80 12.32
CA PRO A 87 19.60 3.33 12.85
C PRO A 87 19.47 3.89 14.27
N THR A 88 18.27 4.35 14.68
CA THR A 88 18.02 4.77 16.06
C THR A 88 18.14 3.59 17.03
N PHE A 89 17.58 2.43 16.71
CA PHE A 89 17.71 1.23 17.54
C PHE A 89 19.14 0.69 17.56
N VAL A 90 19.84 0.69 16.42
CA VAL A 90 21.25 0.28 16.34
C VAL A 90 22.12 1.15 17.26
N GLU A 91 21.93 2.47 17.25
CA GLU A 91 22.63 3.39 18.16
C GLU A 91 22.25 3.14 19.63
N ALA A 92 20.96 3.02 19.95
CA ALA A 92 20.50 2.79 21.32
C ALA A 92 21.05 1.50 21.95
N LEU A 93 21.12 0.44 21.14
CA LEU A 93 21.57 -0.88 21.56
C LEU A 93 23.09 -1.04 21.43
N GLN A 94 23.80 -0.03 20.93
CA GLN A 94 25.26 -0.05 20.71
C GLN A 94 25.71 -1.23 19.84
N LEU A 95 24.93 -1.57 18.80
CA LEU A 95 25.19 -2.73 17.95
C LEU A 95 26.30 -2.52 16.90
N GLY A 96 26.92 -1.34 16.88
CA GLY A 96 28.02 -0.99 15.97
C GLY A 96 27.56 -0.17 14.76
N ASP A 97 28.23 -0.39 13.63
CA ASP A 97 28.00 0.36 12.39
C ASP A 97 26.65 -0.01 11.74
N VAL A 98 25.89 1.01 11.34
CA VAL A 98 24.60 0.88 10.64
C VAL A 98 24.78 0.58 9.15
N GLY A 99 25.96 0.83 8.60
CA GLY A 99 26.24 0.68 7.17
C GLY A 99 25.58 1.74 6.29
N ASP A 100 25.39 1.40 5.01
CA ASP A 100 24.79 2.28 4.00
C ASP A 100 23.26 2.20 4.05
N VAL A 101 22.66 3.01 4.94
CA VAL A 101 21.22 3.13 5.12
C VAL A 101 20.75 4.56 4.86
N ASP A 102 19.52 4.73 4.38
CA ASP A 102 18.93 6.05 4.11
C ASP A 102 18.58 6.83 5.38
N GLY A 103 18.31 6.12 6.48
CA GLY A 103 17.88 6.70 7.75
C GLY A 103 19.02 7.31 8.57
N GLN A 104 18.66 8.21 9.47
CA GLN A 104 19.57 8.78 10.47
C GLN A 104 19.00 8.55 11.86
N SER A 105 19.86 8.25 12.83
CA SER A 105 19.41 8.08 14.22
C SER A 105 18.76 9.37 14.75
N LEU A 106 17.58 9.21 15.36
CA LEU A 106 16.78 10.28 15.96
C LEU A 106 17.44 10.93 17.17
N PHE A 107 18.49 10.32 17.70
CA PHE A 107 19.23 10.89 18.81
C PHE A 107 20.28 11.93 18.42
N ARG A 108 20.54 12.11 17.13
CA ARG A 108 21.43 13.17 16.65
C ARG A 108 20.84 14.54 17.01
N ARG A 109 21.69 15.44 17.53
CA ARG A 109 21.29 16.79 17.95
C ARG A 109 20.91 17.72 16.81
N ALA A 110 21.48 17.52 15.63
CA ALA A 110 21.19 18.31 14.44
C ALA A 110 20.81 17.37 13.30
N VAL A 111 19.61 17.55 12.77
CA VAL A 111 19.21 16.96 11.49
C VAL A 111 19.82 17.81 10.37
N ASP A 112 20.35 17.16 9.35
CA ASP A 112 20.91 17.83 8.17
C ASP A 112 19.88 18.83 7.58
N PRO A 113 20.19 20.13 7.46
CA PRO A 113 19.31 21.12 6.84
C PRO A 113 18.97 20.82 5.38
N GLY A 114 19.80 20.04 4.67
CA GLY A 114 19.56 19.58 3.31
C GLY A 114 18.75 18.28 3.23
N ARG A 115 18.30 17.74 4.37
CA ARG A 115 17.53 16.49 4.40
C ARG A 115 16.19 16.64 3.69
N GLY A 116 15.83 15.62 2.92
CA GLY A 116 14.47 15.40 2.46
C GLY A 116 14.02 13.96 2.66
N ALA A 117 12.74 13.72 2.44
CA ALA A 117 12.11 12.41 2.52
C ALA A 117 11.35 12.13 1.21
N TYR A 118 11.60 10.94 0.67
CA TYR A 118 10.86 10.40 -0.46
C TYR A 118 9.57 9.73 0.02
N PHE A 119 8.51 9.82 -0.79
CA PHE A 119 7.26 9.12 -0.59
C PHE A 119 6.65 8.73 -1.93
N GLU A 120 5.82 7.69 -1.92
CA GLU A 120 5.16 7.17 -3.12
C GLU A 120 3.87 6.44 -2.80
N SER A 121 3.05 6.27 -3.83
CA SER A 121 1.95 5.32 -3.85
C SER A 121 1.78 4.70 -5.24
N TYR A 122 1.76 3.36 -5.26
CA TYR A 122 1.36 2.57 -6.43
C TYR A 122 -0.07 2.04 -6.31
N ALA A 123 -0.82 2.36 -5.26
CA ALA A 123 -2.17 1.80 -5.08
C ALA A 123 -3.10 2.20 -6.23
N GLY A 124 -3.08 3.47 -6.63
CA GLY A 124 -3.80 3.97 -7.81
C GLY A 124 -3.42 3.22 -9.10
N HIS A 125 -2.13 2.92 -9.25
CA HIS A 125 -1.60 2.21 -10.41
C HIS A 125 -2.06 0.76 -10.46
N LEU A 126 -1.89 0.04 -9.36
CA LEU A 126 -2.20 -1.38 -9.25
C LEU A 126 -3.71 -1.64 -9.27
N ALA A 127 -4.50 -0.76 -8.66
CA ALA A 127 -5.93 -0.95 -8.52
C ALA A 127 -6.73 -0.36 -9.68
N TYR A 128 -6.41 0.86 -10.13
CA TYR A 128 -7.25 1.60 -11.09
C TYR A 128 -6.61 1.78 -12.47
N GLY A 129 -5.34 1.40 -12.63
CA GLY A 129 -4.58 1.69 -13.86
C GLY A 129 -4.27 3.18 -14.02
N TRP A 130 -4.18 3.92 -12.92
CA TRP A 130 -3.70 5.30 -12.92
C TRP A 130 -2.17 5.36 -12.95
N ARG A 131 -1.60 6.56 -13.10
CA ARG A 131 -0.17 6.73 -12.81
C ARG A 131 0.10 6.59 -11.31
N PRO A 132 1.27 6.08 -10.91
CA PRO A 132 1.69 6.14 -9.51
C PRO A 132 1.94 7.58 -9.08
N ILE A 133 1.94 7.80 -7.77
CA ILE A 133 2.38 9.04 -7.14
C ILE A 133 3.79 8.82 -6.62
N ALA A 134 4.65 9.78 -6.86
CA ALA A 134 5.96 9.89 -6.24
C ALA A 134 6.20 11.33 -5.83
N GLY A 135 6.96 11.56 -4.76
CA GLY A 135 7.22 12.90 -4.31
C GLY A 135 8.38 13.02 -3.34
N TRP A 136 8.65 14.26 -2.97
CA TRP A 136 9.76 14.63 -2.12
C TRP A 136 9.33 15.78 -1.21
N ILE A 137 9.60 15.66 0.08
CA ILE A 137 9.43 16.74 1.05
C ILE A 137 10.77 17.09 1.67
N ASP A 138 11.08 18.38 1.77
CA ASP A 138 12.27 18.89 2.45
C ASP A 138 11.94 20.16 3.26
N ALA A 139 12.98 20.85 3.76
CA ALA A 139 12.82 22.08 4.52
C ALA A 139 12.18 23.25 3.74
N HIS A 140 12.00 23.14 2.42
CA HIS A 140 11.39 24.17 1.57
C HIS A 140 9.95 23.87 1.19
N GLY A 141 9.50 22.62 1.23
CA GLY A 141 8.13 22.24 0.87
C GLY A 141 8.03 20.82 0.35
N LYS A 142 6.83 20.48 -0.14
CA LYS A 142 6.48 19.15 -0.65
C LYS A 142 6.17 19.21 -2.14
N TYR A 143 6.94 18.47 -2.93
CA TYR A 143 6.70 18.25 -4.35
C TYR A 143 5.98 16.92 -4.57
N ILE A 144 4.88 16.94 -5.32
CA ILE A 144 4.18 15.74 -5.79
C ILE A 144 4.31 15.68 -7.32
N HIS A 145 4.94 14.61 -7.80
CA HIS A 145 5.07 14.36 -9.23
C HIS A 145 3.71 13.96 -9.82
N GLY A 146 3.42 14.46 -11.03
CA GLY A 146 2.16 14.23 -11.72
C GLY A 146 2.03 15.13 -12.95
N SER A 147 0.83 15.17 -13.55
CA SER A 147 0.54 16.02 -14.71
C SER A 147 -0.84 16.67 -14.54
N PRO A 148 -0.92 17.92 -14.03
CA PRO A 148 0.22 18.78 -13.64
C PRO A 148 0.88 18.34 -12.32
N PRO A 149 2.18 18.59 -12.10
CA PRO A 149 2.78 18.40 -10.77
C PRO A 149 2.18 19.38 -9.75
N GLN A 150 2.44 19.17 -8.46
CA GLN A 150 2.06 20.09 -7.39
C GLN A 150 3.27 20.44 -6.52
N TYR A 151 3.28 21.66 -5.96
CA TYR A 151 4.22 22.05 -4.92
C TYR A 151 3.45 22.68 -3.76
N LEU A 152 3.62 22.16 -2.55
CA LEU A 152 2.80 22.46 -1.38
C LEU A 152 3.71 22.88 -0.21
N ASP A 153 3.18 23.67 0.74
CA ASP A 153 3.86 23.93 2.01
C ASP A 153 2.98 23.49 3.19
N PRO A 154 3.08 22.21 3.60
CA PRO A 154 2.31 21.65 4.71
C PRO A 154 2.45 22.38 6.06
N ARG A 155 3.51 23.17 6.25
CA ARG A 155 3.72 23.92 7.51
C ARG A 155 2.83 25.15 7.57
N GLN A 156 2.54 25.76 6.42
CA GLN A 156 1.69 26.94 6.30
C GLN A 156 0.25 26.56 5.90
N ASP A 157 0.09 25.47 5.14
CA ASP A 157 -1.19 24.92 4.69
C ASP A 157 -1.29 23.42 5.03
N PRO A 158 -1.65 23.07 6.28
CA PRO A 158 -1.69 21.68 6.74
C PRO A 158 -2.78 20.83 6.07
N ASP A 159 -3.77 21.48 5.46
CA ASP A 159 -4.85 20.83 4.71
C ASP A 159 -4.52 20.75 3.21
N GLU A 160 -3.39 21.31 2.78
CA GLU A 160 -2.81 21.15 1.44
C GLU A 160 -3.76 21.52 0.30
N THR A 161 -4.43 22.65 0.47
CA THR A 161 -5.46 23.16 -0.43
C THR A 161 -4.93 24.16 -1.46
N HIS A 162 -3.72 24.71 -1.26
CA HIS A 162 -3.12 25.72 -2.13
C HIS A 162 -1.87 25.19 -2.82
N ASP A 163 -1.94 25.05 -4.15
CA ASP A 163 -0.78 24.73 -4.98
C ASP A 163 0.10 25.96 -5.20
N LEU A 164 1.35 25.87 -4.75
CA LEU A 164 2.39 26.88 -4.84
C LEU A 164 3.36 26.61 -6.02
N LEU A 165 3.04 25.66 -6.90
CA LEU A 165 3.85 25.40 -8.09
C LEU A 165 4.15 26.69 -8.90
N PRO A 166 3.19 27.63 -9.09
CA PRO A 166 3.50 28.95 -9.62
C PRO A 166 4.48 29.71 -8.70
N GLY A 167 5.75 29.77 -9.11
CA GLY A 167 6.83 30.43 -8.33
C GLY A 167 7.79 29.44 -7.65
N ALA A 168 7.47 28.15 -7.58
CA ALA A 168 8.33 27.13 -6.95
C ALA A 168 9.22 26.36 -7.95
N GLY A 169 9.44 26.87 -9.17
CA GLY A 169 10.11 26.14 -10.26
C GLY A 169 11.49 25.57 -9.89
N LEU A 170 12.33 26.34 -9.19
CA LEU A 170 13.64 25.88 -8.73
C LEU A 170 13.51 24.77 -7.66
N HIS A 171 12.57 24.90 -6.73
CA HIS A 171 12.34 23.91 -5.68
C HIS A 171 11.78 22.60 -6.26
N ALA A 172 10.82 22.69 -7.18
CA ALA A 172 10.30 21.54 -7.90
C ALA A 172 11.40 20.81 -8.70
N ALA A 173 12.30 21.56 -9.36
CA ALA A 173 13.43 20.96 -10.08
C ALA A 173 14.41 20.23 -9.13
N ARG A 174 14.69 20.80 -7.95
CA ARG A 174 15.51 20.15 -6.91
C ARG A 174 14.87 18.88 -6.38
N ALA A 175 13.57 18.90 -6.09
CA ALA A 175 12.83 17.73 -5.66
C ALA A 175 12.89 16.60 -6.70
N ARG A 176 12.65 16.89 -7.98
CA ARG A 176 12.79 15.89 -9.07
C ARG A 176 14.22 15.34 -9.19
N ALA A 177 15.24 16.19 -9.01
CA ALA A 177 16.62 15.75 -9.02
C ALA A 177 16.93 14.81 -7.83
N ALA A 178 16.36 15.08 -6.65
CA ALA A 178 16.50 14.24 -5.47
C ALA A 178 15.85 12.86 -5.67
N ILE A 179 14.61 12.82 -6.18
CA ILE A 179 13.92 11.57 -6.55
C ILE A 179 14.75 10.79 -7.59
N SER A 180 15.27 11.47 -8.61
CA SER A 180 16.11 10.83 -9.64
C SER A 180 17.41 10.27 -9.07
N ALA A 181 18.02 10.96 -8.10
CA ALA A 181 19.24 10.50 -7.45
C ALA A 181 18.96 9.26 -6.57
N LEU A 182 17.83 9.25 -5.86
CA LEU A 182 17.37 8.10 -5.07
C LEU A 182 17.11 6.88 -5.95
N ALA A 183 16.39 7.04 -7.06
CA ALA A 183 16.07 5.95 -7.98
C ALA A 183 17.31 5.27 -8.59
N ARG A 184 18.45 5.98 -8.65
CA ARG A 184 19.75 5.45 -9.10
C ARG A 184 20.55 4.75 -8.01
N ARG A 185 20.16 4.84 -6.73
CA ARG A 185 20.86 4.15 -5.65
C ARG A 185 20.72 2.64 -5.82
N ARG A 186 21.73 1.91 -5.35
CA ARG A 186 21.72 0.45 -5.36
C ARG A 186 20.55 -0.05 -4.51
N ARG A 187 19.59 -0.72 -5.14
CA ARG A 187 18.55 -1.46 -4.42
C ARG A 187 19.22 -2.65 -3.73
N LEU A 188 18.99 -2.80 -2.43
CA LEU A 188 19.43 -3.99 -1.72
C LEU A 188 18.69 -5.18 -2.33
N SER A 189 19.44 -6.15 -2.83
CA SER A 189 18.86 -7.44 -3.20
C SER A 189 18.36 -8.09 -1.91
N PRO A 190 17.15 -8.67 -1.90
CA PRO A 190 16.76 -9.56 -0.81
C PRO A 190 17.90 -10.55 -0.62
N GLY A 191 18.44 -10.64 0.61
CA GLY A 191 19.42 -11.67 0.93
C GLY A 191 18.83 -13.04 0.61
N ALA A 192 19.68 -14.07 0.45
CA ALA A 192 19.18 -15.44 0.44
C ALA A 192 18.45 -15.68 1.76
N HIS A 193 17.12 -15.58 1.75
CA HIS A 193 16.31 -15.87 2.91
C HIS A 193 16.55 -17.34 3.27
N GLU A 194 16.94 -17.62 4.51
CA GLU A 194 16.64 -18.93 5.06
C GLU A 194 15.14 -19.16 4.86
N SER A 195 14.78 -20.28 4.25
CA SER A 195 13.40 -20.57 3.93
C SER A 195 12.57 -20.46 5.20
N VAL A 196 11.72 -19.44 5.29
CA VAL A 196 10.76 -19.31 6.39
C VAL A 196 9.94 -20.59 6.41
N ASP A 197 9.94 -21.31 7.54
CA ASP A 197 9.22 -22.57 7.65
C ASP A 197 7.72 -22.40 7.34
N ALA A 198 7.06 -23.51 6.98
CA ALA A 198 5.68 -23.48 6.55
C ALA A 198 4.74 -22.91 7.63
N ALA A 199 5.04 -23.17 8.91
CA ALA A 199 4.23 -22.73 10.04
C ALA A 199 4.28 -21.20 10.23
N THR A 200 5.47 -20.61 10.15
CA THR A 200 5.67 -19.16 10.23
C THR A 200 5.03 -18.47 9.02
N ARG A 201 5.11 -19.07 7.83
CA ARG A 201 4.38 -18.58 6.65
C ARG A 201 2.87 -18.59 6.83
N GLU A 202 2.32 -19.61 7.48
CA GLU A 202 0.89 -19.71 7.76
C GLU A 202 0.44 -18.71 8.83
N GLN A 203 1.28 -18.44 9.85
CA GLN A 203 1.04 -17.38 10.82
C GLN A 203 1.05 -15.98 10.17
N VAL A 204 2.02 -15.71 9.28
CA VAL A 204 2.07 -14.46 8.52
C VAL A 204 0.86 -14.33 7.57
N ARG A 205 0.41 -15.44 6.97
CA ARG A 205 -0.85 -15.50 6.20
C ARG A 205 -2.06 -15.16 7.06
N ALA A 206 -2.16 -15.71 8.27
CA ALA A 206 -3.25 -15.45 9.20
C ALA A 206 -3.31 -13.98 9.67
N LEU A 207 -2.18 -13.28 9.64
CA LEU A 207 -2.09 -11.84 9.93
C LEU A 207 -2.51 -10.95 8.74
N GLY A 208 -2.87 -11.53 7.58
CA GLY A 208 -3.35 -10.79 6.41
C GLY A 208 -2.25 -10.17 5.53
N TYR A 209 -0.97 -10.31 5.89
CA TYR A 209 0.16 -9.76 5.13
C TYR A 209 0.53 -10.58 3.88
N ALA A 210 -0.06 -11.76 3.68
CA ALA A 210 0.32 -12.66 2.57
C ALA A 210 -0.38 -12.37 1.23
N GLY A 211 -0.98 -11.19 1.08
CA GLY A 211 -1.57 -10.72 -0.18
C GLY A 211 -0.70 -9.72 -0.94
N VAL A 212 0.58 -9.53 -0.54
CA VAL A 212 1.45 -8.53 -1.18
C VAL A 212 1.85 -9.02 -2.57
N SER A 213 1.37 -8.26 -3.56
CA SER A 213 1.80 -8.15 -4.97
C SER A 213 2.91 -9.10 -5.43
N ASP A 214 2.72 -9.70 -6.61
CA ASP A 214 3.76 -10.37 -7.38
C ASP A 214 5.09 -9.57 -7.31
N PRO A 215 6.12 -10.06 -6.60
CA PRO A 215 7.40 -9.37 -6.45
C PRO A 215 8.13 -9.17 -7.78
N SER A 216 7.69 -9.87 -8.84
CA SER A 216 8.26 -9.79 -10.18
C SER A 216 7.60 -8.73 -11.07
N ALA A 217 6.45 -8.17 -10.66
CA ALA A 217 5.80 -7.10 -11.40
C ALA A 217 6.68 -5.84 -11.39
N LYS A 218 7.28 -5.54 -12.54
CA LYS A 218 8.09 -4.31 -12.71
C LYS A 218 7.20 -3.09 -12.58
N LEU A 219 7.22 -2.48 -11.40
CA LEU A 219 6.63 -1.17 -11.17
C LEU A 219 7.38 -0.13 -12.02
N PRO A 220 6.67 0.85 -12.59
CA PRO A 220 7.30 1.91 -13.35
C PRO A 220 8.18 2.78 -12.45
N GLU A 221 9.23 3.38 -13.01
CA GLU A 221 10.10 4.28 -12.25
C GLU A 221 9.33 5.51 -11.73
N PRO A 222 9.71 6.09 -10.57
CA PRO A 222 8.96 7.15 -9.90
C PRO A 222 8.63 8.39 -10.74
N LEU A 223 9.52 8.76 -11.67
CA LEU A 223 9.36 9.92 -12.56
C LEU A 223 9.05 9.54 -14.01
N ALA A 224 8.69 8.28 -14.26
CA ALA A 224 8.37 7.82 -15.60
C ALA A 224 7.14 8.56 -16.14
N GLU A 225 7.27 9.13 -17.34
CA GLU A 225 6.12 9.67 -18.04
C GLU A 225 5.22 8.51 -18.49
N GLN A 226 3.98 8.54 -18.03
CA GLN A 226 2.98 7.52 -18.35
C GLN A 226 1.77 8.18 -18.99
N GLY A 227 1.25 7.58 -20.06
CA GLY A 227 -0.04 7.96 -20.65
C GLY A 227 -1.26 7.55 -19.78
N LEU A 228 -1.05 7.31 -18.48
CA LEU A 228 -2.10 6.91 -17.55
C LEU A 228 -2.71 8.12 -16.83
N PRO A 229 -4.01 8.07 -16.47
CA PRO A 229 -4.70 9.16 -15.78
C PRO A 229 -4.05 9.52 -14.43
N ASP A 230 -4.04 10.81 -14.10
CA ASP A 230 -3.55 11.31 -12.80
C ASP A 230 -4.56 11.04 -11.68
N PRO A 231 -4.20 10.35 -10.59
CA PRO A 231 -5.15 10.00 -9.51
C PRO A 231 -5.96 11.19 -8.99
N ARG A 232 -5.38 12.39 -8.94
CA ARG A 232 -6.06 13.59 -8.40
C ARG A 232 -7.19 14.08 -9.31
N GLY A 233 -7.11 13.79 -10.61
CA GLY A 233 -8.18 14.04 -11.58
C GLY A 233 -9.23 12.93 -11.65
N ARG A 234 -9.11 11.88 -10.82
CA ARG A 234 -9.95 10.67 -10.87
C ARG A 234 -10.74 10.44 -9.59
N LEU A 235 -10.99 11.51 -8.84
CA LEU A 235 -11.75 11.43 -7.59
C LEU A 235 -13.18 10.89 -7.81
N HIS A 236 -13.82 11.22 -8.93
CA HIS A 236 -15.15 10.68 -9.27
C HIS A 236 -15.13 9.16 -9.44
N GLU A 237 -14.06 8.61 -10.00
CA GLU A 237 -13.86 7.17 -10.17
C GLU A 237 -13.62 6.49 -8.81
N LEU A 238 -12.82 7.11 -7.93
CA LEU A 238 -12.64 6.63 -6.55
C LEU A 238 -13.96 6.62 -5.75
N GLN A 239 -14.75 7.68 -5.87
CA GLN A 239 -16.05 7.79 -5.21
C GLN A 239 -17.07 6.79 -5.76
N ALA A 240 -17.09 6.59 -7.08
CA ALA A 240 -17.94 5.57 -7.71
C ALA A 240 -17.58 4.16 -7.22
N TYR A 241 -16.28 3.87 -7.07
CA TYR A 241 -15.80 2.62 -6.48
C TYR A 241 -16.30 2.43 -5.03
N TYR A 242 -16.14 3.44 -4.16
CA TYR A 242 -16.63 3.36 -2.77
C TYR A 242 -18.15 3.12 -2.72
N ARG A 243 -18.91 3.78 -3.59
CA ARG A 243 -20.35 3.58 -3.66
C ARG A 243 -20.72 2.18 -4.16
N ALA A 244 -20.07 1.70 -5.22
CA ALA A 244 -20.33 0.37 -5.79
C ALA A 244 -20.01 -0.75 -4.78
N THR A 245 -18.89 -0.63 -4.05
CA THR A 245 -18.52 -1.60 -3.01
C THR A 245 -19.46 -1.55 -1.82
N ALA A 246 -19.91 -0.36 -1.39
CA ALA A 246 -20.89 -0.22 -0.31
C ALA A 246 -22.28 -0.78 -0.68
N LEU A 247 -22.69 -0.72 -1.96
CA LEU A 247 -23.89 -1.39 -2.47
C LEU A 247 -23.69 -2.90 -2.50
N GLY A 248 -22.55 -3.38 -3.01
CA GLY A 248 -22.20 -4.80 -3.01
C GLY A 248 -22.17 -5.42 -1.62
N ALA A 249 -21.70 -4.70 -0.61
CA ALA A 249 -21.69 -5.16 0.79
C ALA A 249 -23.10 -5.33 1.37
N ARG A 250 -24.08 -4.60 0.84
CA ARG A 250 -25.51 -4.72 1.19
C ARG A 250 -26.26 -5.75 0.34
N GLY A 251 -25.62 -6.30 -0.70
CA GLY A 251 -26.25 -7.18 -1.67
C GLY A 251 -27.01 -6.45 -2.79
N ASP A 252 -26.92 -5.12 -2.85
CA ASP A 252 -27.61 -4.26 -3.83
C ASP A 252 -26.86 -4.26 -5.18
N TYR A 253 -26.55 -5.43 -5.73
CA TYR A 253 -25.67 -5.59 -6.89
C TYR A 253 -26.22 -4.90 -8.15
N ALA A 254 -27.54 -4.95 -8.37
CA ALA A 254 -28.19 -4.35 -9.53
C ALA A 254 -28.01 -2.83 -9.56
N GLU A 255 -28.02 -2.16 -8.40
CA GLU A 255 -27.78 -0.72 -8.29
C GLU A 255 -26.30 -0.36 -8.50
N ALA A 256 -25.38 -1.29 -8.22
CA ALA A 256 -23.94 -1.09 -8.39
C ALA A 256 -23.48 -1.21 -9.85
N LEU A 257 -24.14 -2.05 -10.68
CA LEU A 257 -23.77 -2.26 -12.08
C LEU A 257 -23.61 -0.96 -12.90
N PRO A 258 -24.58 0.00 -12.91
CA PRO A 258 -24.44 1.21 -13.73
C PRO A 258 -23.27 2.09 -13.29
N LEU A 259 -22.90 2.09 -12.01
CA LEU A 259 -21.72 2.81 -11.52
C LEU A 259 -20.43 2.22 -12.09
N LEU A 260 -20.31 0.88 -12.03
CA LEU A 260 -19.13 0.17 -12.53
C LEU A 260 -19.04 0.27 -14.06
N GLN A 261 -20.17 0.19 -14.78
CA GLN A 261 -20.23 0.39 -16.22
C GLN A 261 -19.76 1.80 -16.62
N ALA A 262 -20.19 2.84 -15.89
CA ALA A 262 -19.73 4.21 -16.12
C ALA A 262 -18.22 4.35 -15.84
N MET A 263 -17.71 3.72 -14.79
CA MET A 263 -16.26 3.69 -14.51
C MET A 263 -15.47 3.05 -15.65
N ILE A 264 -15.94 1.92 -16.18
CA ILE A 264 -15.28 1.21 -17.29
C ILE A 264 -15.36 2.01 -18.59
N ALA A 265 -16.48 2.70 -18.84
CA ALA A 265 -16.61 3.57 -20.01
C ALA A 265 -15.62 4.75 -19.98
N ASP A 266 -15.38 5.32 -18.80
CA ASP A 266 -14.44 6.43 -18.58
C ASP A 266 -12.97 5.95 -18.48
N ASN A 267 -12.75 4.72 -18.00
CA ASN A 267 -11.44 4.07 -17.93
C ASN A 267 -11.53 2.58 -18.29
N PRO A 268 -11.43 2.24 -19.59
CA PRO A 268 -11.49 0.86 -20.06
C PRO A 268 -10.36 -0.05 -19.55
N HIS A 269 -9.35 0.52 -18.88
CA HIS A 269 -8.22 -0.22 -18.33
C HIS A 269 -8.32 -0.48 -16.82
N ASN A 270 -9.43 -0.06 -16.19
CA ASN A 270 -9.67 -0.30 -14.76
C ASN A 270 -10.05 -1.77 -14.50
N VAL A 271 -9.03 -2.62 -14.30
CA VAL A 271 -9.22 -4.04 -14.04
C VAL A 271 -10.07 -4.29 -12.78
N LEU A 272 -9.93 -3.45 -11.75
CA LEU A 272 -10.74 -3.55 -10.54
C LEU A 272 -12.23 -3.35 -10.82
N ALA A 273 -12.59 -2.32 -11.58
CA ALA A 273 -13.99 -2.06 -11.94
C ALA A 273 -14.58 -3.17 -12.81
N ILE A 274 -13.80 -3.67 -13.79
CA ILE A 274 -14.21 -4.80 -14.64
C ILE A 274 -14.41 -6.06 -13.79
N THR A 275 -13.50 -6.33 -12.84
CA THR A 275 -13.58 -7.49 -11.95
C THR A 275 -14.80 -7.40 -11.02
N LEU A 276 -15.06 -6.23 -10.44
CA LEU A 276 -16.25 -6.02 -9.61
C LEU A 276 -17.54 -6.15 -10.43
N LEU A 277 -17.56 -5.66 -11.66
CA LEU A 277 -18.73 -5.78 -12.53
C LEU A 277 -19.02 -7.25 -12.80
N GLY A 278 -18.01 -8.03 -13.19
CA GLY A 278 -18.13 -9.47 -13.40
C GLY A 278 -18.56 -10.22 -12.13
N ALA A 279 -17.98 -9.88 -10.99
CA ALA A 279 -18.36 -10.46 -9.69
C ALA A 279 -19.83 -10.19 -9.35
N PHE A 280 -20.32 -8.96 -9.57
CA PHE A 280 -21.70 -8.59 -9.28
C PHE A 280 -22.69 -9.18 -10.28
N GLN A 281 -22.32 -9.29 -11.56
CA GLN A 281 -23.08 -10.05 -12.57
C GLN A 281 -23.21 -11.52 -12.17
N TYR A 282 -22.11 -12.15 -11.71
CA TYR A 282 -22.15 -13.51 -11.17
C TYR A 282 -23.12 -13.64 -9.98
N LYS A 283 -23.07 -12.70 -9.02
CA LYS A 283 -23.99 -12.71 -7.87
C LYS A 283 -25.46 -12.53 -8.26
N LEU A 284 -25.74 -11.88 -9.38
CA LEU A 284 -27.07 -11.72 -9.96
C LEU A 284 -27.50 -12.92 -10.83
N GLY A 285 -26.65 -13.93 -11.00
CA GLY A 285 -26.92 -15.08 -11.87
C GLY A 285 -26.69 -14.83 -13.36
N GLN A 286 -26.11 -13.68 -13.72
CA GLN A 286 -25.81 -13.26 -15.09
C GLN A 286 -24.45 -13.84 -15.52
N TYR A 287 -24.35 -15.17 -15.54
CA TYR A 287 -23.05 -15.86 -15.66
C TYR A 287 -22.36 -15.64 -17.01
N ARG A 288 -23.13 -15.59 -18.11
CA ARG A 288 -22.56 -15.35 -19.45
C ARG A 288 -22.02 -13.93 -19.57
N GLU A 289 -22.74 -12.96 -19.03
CA GLU A 289 -22.34 -11.55 -18.99
C GLU A 289 -21.11 -11.36 -18.09
N ALA A 290 -21.05 -12.07 -16.96
CA ALA A 290 -19.89 -12.08 -16.07
C ALA A 290 -18.64 -12.58 -16.80
N ILE A 291 -18.75 -13.71 -17.53
CA ILE A 291 -17.67 -14.24 -18.34
C ILE A 291 -17.22 -13.22 -19.39
N ALA A 292 -18.14 -12.70 -20.20
CA ALA A 292 -17.81 -11.73 -21.24
C ALA A 292 -17.13 -10.48 -20.68
N THR A 293 -17.59 -9.99 -19.52
CA THR A 293 -17.01 -8.83 -18.84
C THR A 293 -15.59 -9.13 -18.35
N LEU A 294 -15.38 -10.26 -17.67
CA LEU A 294 -14.05 -10.63 -17.14
C LEU A 294 -13.06 -10.98 -18.27
N GLU A 295 -13.53 -11.57 -19.36
CA GLU A 295 -12.73 -11.84 -20.56
C GLU A 295 -12.36 -10.58 -21.34
N SER A 296 -13.03 -9.45 -21.11
CA SER A 296 -12.61 -8.16 -21.67
C SER A 296 -11.28 -7.66 -21.08
N ILE A 297 -10.88 -8.16 -19.91
CA ILE A 297 -9.57 -7.88 -19.31
C ILE A 297 -8.50 -8.47 -20.23
N PRO A 298 -7.51 -7.68 -20.71
CA PRO A 298 -6.43 -8.19 -21.54
C PRO A 298 -5.71 -9.36 -20.86
N ALA A 299 -5.34 -10.39 -21.62
CA ALA A 299 -4.78 -11.64 -21.08
C ALA A 299 -3.63 -11.41 -20.09
N GLY A 300 -2.66 -10.54 -20.42
CA GLY A 300 -1.52 -10.23 -19.54
C GLY A 300 -1.85 -9.42 -18.27
N LYS A 301 -3.10 -8.95 -18.12
CA LYS A 301 -3.62 -8.32 -16.89
C LYS A 301 -4.65 -9.20 -16.16
N ARG A 302 -5.05 -10.33 -16.76
CA ARG A 302 -6.04 -11.27 -16.23
C ARG A 302 -5.44 -12.23 -15.19
N ASP A 303 -4.13 -12.17 -14.97
CA ASP A 303 -3.39 -13.01 -14.03
C ASP A 303 -3.52 -12.50 -12.58
N GLN A 304 -4.77 -12.26 -12.17
CA GLN A 304 -5.15 -11.95 -10.80
C GLN A 304 -6.06 -13.08 -10.31
N ALA A 305 -5.76 -13.61 -9.12
CA ALA A 305 -6.45 -14.79 -8.61
C ALA A 305 -7.97 -14.60 -8.52
N ASN A 306 -8.43 -13.42 -8.10
CA ASN A 306 -9.85 -13.06 -8.03
C ASN A 306 -10.55 -13.05 -9.41
N VAL A 307 -9.87 -12.59 -10.47
CA VAL A 307 -10.43 -12.61 -11.84
C VAL A 307 -10.62 -14.06 -12.30
N ARG A 308 -9.62 -14.90 -12.08
CA ARG A 308 -9.66 -16.33 -12.42
C ARG A 308 -10.73 -17.06 -11.61
N GLU A 309 -10.85 -16.75 -10.32
CA GLU A 309 -11.89 -17.28 -9.43
C GLU A 309 -13.30 -16.99 -9.96
N PHE A 310 -13.63 -15.73 -10.26
CA PHE A 310 -14.97 -15.38 -10.74
C PHE A 310 -15.29 -15.93 -12.15
N LEU A 311 -14.28 -16.06 -13.03
CA LEU A 311 -14.45 -16.78 -14.29
C LEU A 311 -14.78 -18.26 -14.03
N GLY A 312 -14.02 -18.92 -13.16
CA GLY A 312 -14.23 -20.32 -12.78
C GLY A 312 -15.62 -20.54 -12.20
N HIS A 313 -16.03 -19.71 -11.22
CA HIS A 313 -17.37 -19.78 -10.62
C HIS A 313 -18.45 -19.58 -11.69
N SER A 314 -18.28 -18.64 -12.62
CA SER A 314 -19.27 -18.36 -13.66
C SER A 314 -19.42 -19.51 -14.65
N TYR A 315 -18.31 -20.10 -15.13
CA TYR A 315 -18.34 -21.28 -15.99
C TYR A 315 -18.97 -22.49 -15.30
N GLU A 316 -18.63 -22.71 -14.02
CA GLU A 316 -19.20 -23.80 -13.25
C GLU A 316 -20.72 -23.70 -13.15
N ARG A 317 -21.26 -22.50 -12.90
CA ARG A 317 -22.71 -22.28 -12.81
C ARG A 317 -23.45 -22.51 -14.13
N LEU A 318 -22.73 -22.46 -15.26
CA LEU A 318 -23.24 -22.82 -16.59
C LEU A 318 -23.07 -24.31 -16.93
N GLY A 319 -22.41 -25.09 -16.06
CA GLY A 319 -22.08 -26.50 -16.32
C GLY A 319 -20.86 -26.69 -17.23
N GLU A 320 -20.14 -25.61 -17.55
CA GLU A 320 -18.95 -25.59 -18.39
C GLU A 320 -17.71 -26.01 -17.57
N TYR A 321 -17.72 -27.25 -17.09
CA TYR A 321 -16.78 -27.72 -16.07
C TYR A 321 -15.31 -27.79 -16.54
N ASP A 322 -15.07 -28.02 -17.83
CA ASP A 322 -13.70 -28.02 -18.39
C ASP A 322 -13.07 -26.62 -18.29
N GLN A 323 -13.80 -25.57 -18.72
CA GLN A 323 -13.34 -24.18 -18.59
C GLN A 323 -13.23 -23.74 -17.12
N ALA A 324 -14.20 -24.11 -16.28
CA ALA A 324 -14.16 -23.79 -14.85
C ALA A 324 -12.88 -24.34 -14.18
N LEU A 325 -12.56 -25.60 -14.46
CA LEU A 325 -11.39 -26.27 -13.91
C LEU A 325 -10.07 -25.64 -14.37
N GLU A 326 -10.00 -25.20 -15.63
CA GLU A 326 -8.86 -24.43 -16.14
C GLU A 326 -8.65 -23.14 -15.34
N GLN A 327 -9.71 -22.35 -15.14
CA GLN A 327 -9.59 -21.08 -14.43
C GLN A 327 -9.22 -21.27 -12.95
N TYR A 328 -9.76 -22.26 -12.26
CA TYR A 328 -9.35 -22.53 -10.87
C TYR A 328 -7.91 -23.01 -10.76
N ARG A 329 -7.39 -23.77 -11.73
CA ARG A 329 -5.96 -24.15 -11.75
C ARG A 329 -5.08 -22.92 -11.90
N LEU A 330 -5.41 -22.01 -12.80
CA LEU A 330 -4.70 -20.74 -12.94
C LEU A 330 -4.78 -19.90 -11.65
N ALA A 331 -5.94 -19.86 -10.98
CA ALA A 331 -6.08 -19.18 -9.69
C ALA A 331 -5.19 -19.81 -8.59
N LEU A 332 -5.04 -21.14 -8.60
CA LEU A 332 -4.17 -21.88 -7.68
C LEU A 332 -2.69 -21.70 -7.99
N GLU A 333 -2.30 -21.56 -9.26
CA GLU A 333 -0.93 -21.20 -9.66
C GLU A 333 -0.54 -19.82 -9.13
N LEU A 334 -1.47 -18.86 -9.18
CA LEU A 334 -1.27 -17.50 -8.65
C LEU A 334 -1.24 -17.45 -7.11
N LYS A 335 -1.99 -18.34 -6.44
CA LYS A 335 -2.00 -18.48 -4.98
C LYS A 335 -1.82 -19.94 -4.56
N PRO A 336 -0.58 -20.47 -4.56
CA PRO A 336 -0.33 -21.86 -4.20
C PRO A 336 -0.76 -22.16 -2.76
N GLY A 337 -1.63 -23.17 -2.63
CA GLY A 337 -2.16 -23.64 -1.35
C GLY A 337 -3.33 -22.81 -0.80
N ASP A 338 -3.99 -22.01 -1.63
CA ASP A 338 -5.27 -21.40 -1.24
C ASP A 338 -6.34 -22.48 -1.06
N ALA A 339 -6.89 -22.58 0.15
CA ALA A 339 -7.85 -23.61 0.51
C ALA A 339 -9.16 -23.51 -0.30
N HIS A 340 -9.60 -22.30 -0.66
CA HIS A 340 -10.82 -22.10 -1.44
C HIS A 340 -10.63 -22.60 -2.87
N HIS A 341 -9.52 -22.23 -3.52
CA HIS A 341 -9.24 -22.73 -4.88
C HIS A 341 -9.06 -24.25 -4.93
N LEU A 342 -8.43 -24.85 -3.91
CA LEU A 342 -8.31 -26.31 -3.80
C LEU A 342 -9.69 -26.98 -3.69
N GLN A 343 -10.60 -26.42 -2.88
CA GLN A 343 -11.97 -26.89 -2.76
C GLN A 343 -12.74 -26.75 -4.07
N ASP A 344 -12.57 -25.64 -4.79
CA ASP A 344 -13.22 -25.39 -6.08
C ASP A 344 -12.79 -26.40 -7.14
N VAL A 345 -11.48 -26.68 -7.25
CA VAL A 345 -10.94 -27.73 -8.13
C VAL A 345 -11.54 -29.09 -7.79
N ALA A 346 -11.55 -29.48 -6.52
CA ALA A 346 -12.06 -30.78 -6.08
C ALA A 346 -13.55 -30.92 -6.41
N ARG A 347 -14.35 -29.89 -6.10
CA ARG A 347 -15.80 -29.83 -6.34
C ARG A 347 -16.12 -29.95 -7.82
N VAL A 348 -15.50 -29.15 -8.69
CA VAL A 348 -15.77 -29.20 -10.13
C VAL A 348 -15.31 -30.50 -10.77
N THR A 349 -14.21 -31.09 -10.31
CA THR A 349 -13.76 -32.42 -10.78
C THR A 349 -14.83 -33.49 -10.49
N GLN A 350 -15.47 -33.45 -9.33
CA GLN A 350 -16.55 -34.38 -8.98
C GLN A 350 -17.80 -34.15 -9.85
N LEU A 351 -18.22 -32.90 -10.03
CA LEU A 351 -19.37 -32.55 -10.89
C LEU A 351 -19.15 -32.99 -12.34
N GLN A 352 -17.93 -32.78 -12.86
CA GLN A 352 -17.55 -33.21 -14.20
C GLN A 352 -17.63 -34.74 -14.37
N ALA A 353 -17.15 -35.49 -13.38
CA ALA A 353 -17.22 -36.95 -13.39
C ALA A 353 -18.67 -37.45 -13.32
N ALA A 354 -19.52 -36.81 -12.50
CA ALA A 354 -20.94 -37.16 -12.38
C ALA A 354 -21.72 -36.90 -13.67
N GLY A 355 -21.48 -35.77 -14.34
CA GLY A 355 -22.13 -35.44 -15.62
C GLY A 355 -21.76 -36.39 -16.77
N ARG A 356 -20.50 -36.85 -16.83
CA ARG A 356 -20.04 -37.85 -17.82
C ARG A 356 -20.57 -39.26 -17.54
N GLY A 357 -20.99 -39.54 -16.30
CA GLY A 357 -21.57 -40.82 -15.89
C GLY A 357 -23.05 -40.96 -16.23
N SER A 358 -23.78 -39.86 -16.42
CA SER A 358 -25.21 -39.87 -16.80
C SER A 358 -25.48 -39.92 -18.30
N GLU A 359 -24.46 -39.72 -19.14
CA GLU A 359 -24.55 -39.77 -20.62
C GLU A 359 -24.16 -41.14 -21.21
N ARG A 360 -23.82 -42.12 -20.37
CA ARG A 360 -23.55 -43.52 -20.76
C ARG A 360 -24.69 -44.42 -20.31
#